data_AF-A0A1I7K2M4-F1
#
_entry.id   AF-A0A1I7K2M4-F1
#
_cell.length_a   1.000
_cell.length_b   1.000
_cell.length_c   1.000
_cell.angle_alpha   90.00
_cell.angle_beta   90.00
_cell.angle_gamma   90.00
#
_symmetry.space_group_name_H-M   'P 1'
#
loop_
_entity.id
_entity.type
_entity.pdbx_description
1 polymer ?
#
loop_
_entity_poly.entity_id
_entity_poly.type
_entity_poly.pdbx_seq_one_letter_code
_entity_poly.pdbx_strand_id
1 'polypeptide(L)'
;MYIVTIATIIALELLIATFAFILRVIPLKNYHKNIAKVQIALLGIASLLGAFVCIYIMTTSNPSMFVESRWNVELAGTFFFLYFIFFAGSVYRYFSEKNIRNNKEKIFELKATEYKIIKYTDLMLGNYAFMPNVKSYCEFEGGRILFTQNMPTKEKDCAFTCIRIKKGIYECISYELLSGEKEGNSFEVIKRILFFVAAIEACLFVIYISQLSIVDINIVGRLAGGIGLILFGAATLGLLRGARGILSMLLRLLSYVLILTGIINLFM
;
A
#
# COMPACT_ATOMS: atom_id res chain seq x y z
N MET A 1 -17.36 17.52 -18.02
CA MET A 1 -16.12 16.76 -18.34
C MET A 1 -14.97 17.08 -17.40
N TYR A 2 -14.61 18.35 -17.22
CA TYR A 2 -13.62 18.76 -16.20
C TYR A 2 -13.98 18.29 -14.79
N ILE A 3 -15.25 18.43 -14.38
CA ILE A 3 -15.73 17.97 -13.06
C ILE A 3 -15.54 16.47 -12.89
N VAL A 4 -15.81 15.67 -13.93
CA VAL A 4 -15.60 14.21 -13.93
C VAL A 4 -14.12 13.89 -13.79
N THR A 5 -13.28 14.55 -14.58
CA THR A 5 -11.82 14.37 -14.57
C THR A 5 -11.22 14.73 -13.21
N ILE A 6 -11.63 15.86 -12.64
CA ILE A 6 -11.21 16.31 -11.30
C ILE A 6 -11.69 15.30 -10.24
N ALA A 7 -12.93 14.84 -10.30
CA ALA A 7 -13.45 13.85 -9.36
C ALA A 7 -12.69 12.52 -9.44
N THR A 8 -12.33 12.06 -10.64
CA THR A 8 -11.54 10.84 -10.82
C THR A 8 -10.10 11.01 -10.35
N ILE A 9 -9.46 12.15 -10.60
CA ILE A 9 -8.14 12.48 -10.04
C ILE A 9 -8.20 12.41 -8.51
N ILE A 10 -9.15 13.11 -7.89
CA ILE A 10 -9.30 13.10 -6.43
C ILE A 10 -9.54 11.69 -5.90
N ALA A 11 -10.39 10.88 -6.55
CA ALA A 11 -10.66 9.51 -6.13
C ALA A 11 -9.40 8.63 -6.17
N LEU A 12 -8.59 8.76 -7.22
CA LEU A 12 -7.35 7.99 -7.38
C LEU A 12 -6.28 8.46 -6.38
N GLU A 13 -6.17 9.76 -6.13
CA GLU A 13 -5.30 10.32 -5.10
C GLU A 13 -5.67 9.84 -3.68
N LEU A 14 -6.96 9.74 -3.38
CA LEU A 14 -7.42 9.16 -2.11
C LEU A 14 -7.04 7.69 -1.96
N LEU A 15 -7.03 6.93 -3.06
CA LEU A 15 -6.54 5.55 -3.06
C LEU A 15 -5.03 5.51 -2.77
N ILE A 16 -4.23 6.35 -3.46
CA ILE A 16 -2.78 6.46 -3.23
C ILE A 16 -2.49 6.87 -1.79
N ALA A 17 -3.20 7.86 -1.26
CA ALA A 17 -3.09 8.30 0.13
C ALA A 17 -3.42 7.17 1.11
N THR A 18 -4.40 6.33 0.80
CA THR A 18 -4.72 5.14 1.59
C THR A 18 -3.54 4.16 1.64
N PHE A 19 -2.87 3.91 0.51
CA PHE A 19 -1.67 3.08 0.48
C PHE A 19 -0.48 3.73 1.18
N ALA A 20 -0.29 5.04 1.03
CA ALA A 20 0.76 5.79 1.73
C ALA A 20 0.61 5.66 3.24
N PHE A 21 -0.65 5.71 3.69
CA PHE A 21 -1.01 5.51 5.08
C PHE A 21 -0.79 4.04 5.52
N ILE A 22 -1.20 3.04 4.74
CA ILE A 22 -0.92 1.61 5.02
C ILE A 22 0.57 1.31 5.16
N LEU A 23 1.39 1.89 4.29
CA LEU A 23 2.84 1.67 4.27
C LEU A 23 3.62 2.56 5.25
N ARG A 24 2.91 3.28 6.14
CA ARG A 24 3.44 4.19 7.16
C ARG A 24 4.35 5.28 6.60
N VAL A 25 4.12 5.70 5.37
CA VAL A 25 4.87 6.80 4.74
C VAL A 25 4.52 8.14 5.40
N ILE A 26 3.27 8.25 5.86
CA ILE A 26 2.77 9.36 6.66
C ILE A 26 2.63 8.87 8.12
N PRO A 27 3.57 9.21 9.02
CA PRO A 27 3.49 8.80 10.42
C PRO A 27 2.41 9.64 11.14
N LEU A 28 1.30 8.99 11.51
CA LEU A 28 0.27 9.59 12.37
C LEU A 28 0.43 9.10 13.82
N LYS A 29 0.28 9.99 14.79
CA LYS A 29 0.17 9.62 16.21
C LYS A 29 -1.04 8.69 16.38
N ASN A 30 -0.89 7.59 17.13
CA ASN A 30 -1.93 6.57 17.36
C ASN A 30 -2.38 5.78 16.10
N TYR A 31 -1.47 5.59 15.15
CA TYR A 31 -1.66 4.84 13.89
C TYR A 31 -2.53 3.57 14.02
N HIS A 32 -2.20 2.70 14.99
CA HIS A 32 -2.86 1.41 15.17
C HIS A 32 -4.33 1.47 15.55
N LYS A 33 -4.74 2.52 16.25
CA LYS A 33 -6.11 2.64 16.76
C LYS A 33 -7.08 3.19 15.71
N ASN A 34 -6.54 3.89 14.71
CA ASN A 34 -7.33 4.65 13.74
C ASN A 34 -7.14 4.17 12.30
N ILE A 35 -6.30 3.15 12.05
CA ILE A 35 -5.94 2.77 10.68
C ILE A 35 -7.17 2.43 9.83
N ALA A 36 -8.01 1.54 10.33
CA ALA A 36 -9.21 1.12 9.61
C ALA A 36 -10.24 2.25 9.45
N LYS A 37 -10.34 3.19 10.42
CA LYS A 37 -11.25 4.34 10.31
C LYS A 37 -10.82 5.31 9.22
N VAL A 38 -9.53 5.61 9.14
CA VAL A 38 -8.97 6.48 8.10
C VAL A 38 -9.09 5.81 6.72
N GLN A 39 -8.82 4.51 6.62
CA GLN A 39 -9.03 3.73 5.38
C GLN A 39 -10.48 3.80 4.90
N ILE A 40 -11.44 3.56 5.80
CA ILE A 40 -12.86 3.63 5.48
C ILE A 40 -13.25 5.04 5.02
N ALA A 41 -12.75 6.09 5.68
CA ALA A 41 -13.06 7.46 5.29
C ALA A 41 -12.51 7.80 3.88
N LEU A 42 -11.23 7.53 3.63
CA LEU A 42 -10.59 7.82 2.35
C LEU A 42 -11.22 7.01 1.20
N LEU A 43 -11.39 5.70 1.39
CA LEU A 43 -11.96 4.82 0.36
C LEU A 43 -13.48 5.00 0.21
N GLY A 44 -14.17 5.42 1.27
CA GLY A 44 -15.59 5.78 1.20
C GLY A 44 -15.80 7.01 0.33
N ILE A 45 -15.00 8.06 0.53
CA ILE A 45 -15.04 9.26 -0.32
C ILE A 45 -14.63 8.91 -1.75
N ALA A 46 -13.58 8.11 -1.96
CA ALA A 46 -13.15 7.66 -3.29
C ALA A 46 -14.25 6.86 -4.01
N SER A 47 -14.94 5.97 -3.30
CA SER A 47 -16.04 5.18 -3.85
C SER A 47 -17.25 6.04 -4.20
N LEU A 48 -17.60 7.04 -3.38
CA LEU A 48 -18.66 8.00 -3.68
C LEU A 48 -18.34 8.84 -4.91
N LEU A 49 -17.10 9.33 -5.03
CA LEU A 49 -16.64 10.06 -6.22
C LEU A 49 -16.65 9.17 -7.46
N GLY A 50 -16.22 7.91 -7.35
CA GLY A 50 -16.28 6.93 -8.44
C GLY A 50 -17.72 6.63 -8.88
N ALA A 51 -18.65 6.49 -7.93
CA ALA A 51 -20.08 6.31 -8.21
C ALA A 51 -20.66 7.54 -8.93
N PHE A 52 -20.34 8.74 -8.46
CA PHE A 52 -20.71 10.00 -9.10
C PHE A 52 -20.21 10.06 -10.54
N VAL A 53 -18.95 9.73 -10.79
CA VAL A 53 -18.34 9.67 -12.13
C VAL A 53 -19.08 8.67 -13.03
N CYS A 54 -19.34 7.46 -12.53
CA CYS A 54 -20.01 6.41 -13.27
C CYS A 54 -21.45 6.81 -13.64
N ILE A 55 -22.24 7.31 -12.68
CA ILE A 55 -23.60 7.80 -12.89
C ILE A 55 -23.60 8.97 -13.86
N TYR A 56 -22.67 9.92 -13.70
CA TYR A 56 -22.57 11.08 -14.58
C TYR A 56 -22.31 10.63 -16.02
N ILE A 57 -21.31 9.79 -16.26
CA ILE A 57 -20.99 9.26 -17.60
C ILE A 57 -22.19 8.51 -18.19
N MET A 58 -22.84 7.62 -17.43
CA MET A 58 -24.00 6.85 -17.90
C MET A 58 -25.20 7.74 -18.25
N THR A 59 -25.52 8.74 -17.42
CA THR A 59 -26.67 9.64 -17.62
C THR A 59 -26.46 10.67 -18.71
N THR A 60 -25.21 11.11 -18.93
CA THR A 60 -24.89 12.12 -19.94
C THR A 60 -24.60 11.55 -21.33
N SER A 61 -24.67 10.22 -21.52
CA SER A 61 -24.51 9.45 -22.78
C SER A 61 -25.42 9.87 -23.97
N ASN A 62 -26.03 11.06 -23.94
CA ASN A 62 -26.62 11.71 -25.09
C ASN A 62 -25.48 12.30 -25.97
N PRO A 63 -25.24 11.80 -27.20
CA PRO A 63 -24.06 12.15 -28.01
C PRO A 63 -23.92 13.64 -28.34
N SER A 64 -25.00 14.42 -28.24
CA SER A 64 -25.04 15.85 -28.58
C SER A 64 -24.47 16.79 -27.50
N MET A 65 -24.24 16.32 -26.27
CA MET A 65 -23.65 17.13 -25.19
C MET A 65 -22.12 17.03 -25.07
N PHE A 66 -21.47 16.23 -25.92
CA PHE A 66 -20.04 15.93 -25.83
C PHE A 66 -19.32 16.22 -27.15
N VAL A 67 -19.01 17.49 -27.39
CA VAL A 67 -18.36 17.91 -28.63
C VAL A 67 -16.84 17.60 -28.64
N GLU A 68 -16.18 17.38 -27.49
CA GLU A 68 -14.70 17.26 -27.46
C GLU A 68 -14.12 16.20 -26.50
N SER A 69 -14.97 15.55 -25.71
CA SER A 69 -14.69 14.66 -24.58
C SER A 69 -14.99 13.16 -24.72
N ARG A 70 -14.05 12.27 -25.06
CA ARG A 70 -14.35 10.81 -25.14
C ARG A 70 -13.77 10.04 -23.95
N TRP A 71 -14.56 9.92 -22.89
CA TRP A 71 -14.22 9.07 -21.75
C TRP A 71 -14.42 7.59 -22.08
N ASN A 72 -13.45 6.76 -21.70
CA ASN A 72 -13.58 5.31 -21.77
C ASN A 72 -14.45 4.79 -20.61
N VAL A 73 -15.70 4.47 -20.92
CA VAL A 73 -16.71 4.01 -19.94
C VAL A 73 -16.34 2.69 -19.29
N GLU A 74 -15.78 1.75 -20.04
CA GLU A 74 -15.36 0.42 -19.52
C GLU A 74 -14.24 0.57 -18.49
N LEU A 75 -13.27 1.44 -18.77
CA LEU A 75 -12.16 1.69 -17.89
C LEU A 75 -12.60 2.44 -16.62
N ALA A 76 -13.49 3.42 -16.75
CA ALA A 76 -14.06 4.14 -15.61
C ALA A 76 -14.87 3.20 -14.69
N GLY A 77 -15.65 2.27 -15.26
CA GLY A 77 -16.36 1.24 -14.52
C GLY A 77 -15.41 0.30 -13.77
N THR A 78 -14.28 -0.05 -14.38
CA THR A 78 -13.23 -0.87 -13.75
C THR A 78 -12.62 -0.17 -12.53
N PHE A 79 -12.31 1.13 -12.64
CA PHE A 79 -11.80 1.91 -11.50
C PHE A 79 -12.78 1.99 -10.35
N PHE A 80 -14.06 2.26 -10.66
CA PHE A 80 -15.11 2.27 -9.64
C PHE A 80 -15.21 0.93 -8.90
N PHE A 81 -15.22 -0.17 -9.65
CA PHE A 81 -15.27 -1.51 -9.07
C PHE A 81 -14.08 -1.79 -8.15
N LEU A 82 -12.87 -1.37 -8.55
CA LEU A 82 -11.67 -1.48 -7.71
C LEU A 82 -11.80 -0.66 -6.42
N TYR A 83 -12.24 0.60 -6.48
CA TYR A 83 -12.45 1.43 -5.29
C TYR A 83 -13.43 0.77 -4.32
N PHE A 84 -14.53 0.21 -4.84
CA PHE A 84 -15.52 -0.50 -4.04
C PHE A 84 -14.95 -1.75 -3.37
N ILE A 85 -14.15 -2.55 -4.08
CA ILE A 85 -13.46 -3.72 -3.50
C ILE A 85 -12.56 -3.29 -2.34
N PHE A 86 -11.73 -2.25 -2.52
CA PHE A 86 -10.85 -1.76 -1.46
C PHE A 86 -11.64 -1.22 -0.26
N PHE A 87 -12.74 -0.52 -0.52
CA PHE A 87 -13.64 -0.04 0.52
C PHE A 87 -14.24 -1.20 1.32
N ALA A 88 -14.82 -2.20 0.64
CA ALA A 88 -15.39 -3.39 1.27
C ALA A 88 -14.35 -4.15 2.10
N GLY A 89 -13.13 -4.31 1.58
CA GLY A 89 -12.00 -4.89 2.32
C GLY A 89 -11.63 -4.11 3.59
N SER A 90 -11.68 -2.77 3.54
CA SER A 90 -11.40 -1.91 4.69
C SER A 90 -12.50 -1.98 5.76
N VAL A 91 -13.77 -2.10 5.34
CA VAL A 91 -14.89 -2.36 6.24
C VAL A 91 -14.76 -3.72 6.90
N TYR A 92 -14.45 -4.77 6.14
CA TYR A 92 -14.19 -6.10 6.67
C TYR A 92 -13.06 -6.09 7.72
N ARG A 93 -11.96 -5.42 7.40
CA ARG A 93 -10.82 -5.24 8.31
C ARG A 93 -11.24 -4.54 9.60
N TYR A 94 -12.05 -3.48 9.53
CA TYR A 94 -12.53 -2.79 10.72
C TYR A 94 -13.33 -3.70 11.66
N PHE A 95 -14.23 -4.52 11.11
CA PHE A 95 -14.99 -5.48 11.92
C PHE A 95 -14.09 -6.58 12.49
N SER A 96 -13.12 -7.07 11.72
CA SER A 96 -12.13 -8.04 12.19
C SER A 96 -11.28 -7.48 13.33
N GLU A 97 -10.74 -6.27 13.18
CA GLU A 97 -9.97 -5.58 14.21
C GLU A 97 -10.82 -5.32 15.46
N LYS A 98 -12.10 -4.94 15.32
CA LYS A 98 -13.02 -4.76 16.45
C LYS A 98 -13.22 -6.06 17.24
N ASN A 99 -13.32 -7.20 16.55
CA ASN A 99 -13.42 -8.51 17.21
C ASN A 99 -12.12 -8.89 17.93
N ILE A 100 -10.96 -8.58 17.33
CA ILE A 100 -9.65 -8.90 17.91
C ILE A 100 -9.33 -7.98 19.10
N ARG A 101 -9.79 -6.73 19.11
CA ARG A 101 -9.51 -5.76 20.19
C ARG A 101 -10.14 -6.12 21.54
N ASN A 102 -11.07 -7.08 21.55
CA ASN A 102 -11.54 -7.72 22.78
C ASN A 102 -10.44 -8.61 23.42
N ASN A 103 -9.40 -9.00 22.67
CA ASN A 103 -8.18 -9.58 23.21
C ASN A 103 -7.28 -8.45 23.73
N LYS A 104 -7.01 -8.48 25.04
CA LYS A 104 -6.21 -7.47 25.75
C LYS A 104 -4.84 -7.28 25.10
N GLU A 105 -4.59 -6.09 24.58
CA GLU A 105 -3.26 -5.62 24.17
C GLU A 105 -2.28 -5.77 25.36
N LYS A 106 -1.07 -6.26 25.08
CA LYS A 106 0.02 -6.36 26.05
C LYS A 106 1.24 -5.64 25.54
N ILE A 107 1.88 -4.87 26.42
CA ILE A 107 3.15 -4.22 26.14
C ILE A 107 4.24 -5.09 26.77
N PHE A 108 5.26 -5.43 25.98
CA PHE A 108 6.45 -6.13 26.41
C PHE A 108 7.64 -5.19 26.26
N GLU A 109 8.20 -4.74 27.38
CA GLU A 109 9.47 -4.02 27.39
C GLU A 109 10.58 -5.05 27.48
N LEU A 110 11.33 -5.23 26.39
CA LEU A 110 12.39 -6.22 26.29
C LEU A 110 13.71 -5.54 25.94
N LYS A 111 14.75 -5.85 26.71
CA LYS A 111 16.13 -5.43 26.41
C LYS A 111 16.73 -6.28 25.30
N ALA A 112 17.75 -5.77 24.62
CA ALA A 112 18.44 -6.49 23.54
C ALA A 112 18.95 -7.88 23.93
N THR A 113 19.22 -8.12 25.22
CA THR A 113 19.68 -9.41 25.75
C THR A 113 18.55 -10.39 26.08
N GLU A 114 17.30 -9.92 26.17
CA GLU A 114 16.16 -10.69 26.68
C GLU A 114 15.37 -11.39 25.56
N TYR A 115 15.69 -11.10 24.30
CA TYR A 115 15.05 -11.72 23.17
C TYR A 115 16.02 -11.91 22.01
N LYS A 116 15.70 -12.86 21.14
CA LYS A 116 16.46 -13.13 19.92
C LYS A 116 15.55 -13.09 18.71
N ILE A 117 15.94 -12.36 17.67
CA ILE A 117 15.17 -12.26 16.43
C ILE A 117 15.57 -13.42 15.52
N ILE A 118 14.61 -14.27 15.20
CA ILE A 118 14.78 -15.38 14.27
C ILE A 118 14.18 -14.97 12.92
N LYS A 119 15.06 -14.78 11.93
CA LYS A 119 14.72 -14.35 10.56
C LYS A 119 14.34 -15.51 9.63
N TYR A 120 14.18 -16.72 10.16
CA TYR A 120 13.74 -17.90 9.41
C TYR A 120 12.27 -18.16 9.69
N THR A 121 11.46 -18.17 8.63
CA THR A 121 10.17 -18.87 8.64
C THR A 121 10.47 -20.36 8.55
N ASP A 122 10.57 -21.03 9.68
CA ASP A 122 10.52 -22.48 9.68
C ASP A 122 9.10 -22.89 9.27
N LEU A 123 8.98 -23.51 8.09
CA LEU A 123 7.72 -24.12 7.60
C LEU A 123 7.20 -25.18 8.58
N MET A 124 8.03 -25.61 9.54
CA MET A 124 7.71 -26.53 10.64
C MET A 124 7.11 -25.87 11.89
N LEU A 125 6.60 -24.63 11.83
CA LEU A 125 5.58 -24.16 12.78
C LEU A 125 4.25 -24.91 12.49
N GLY A 126 4.28 -26.22 12.76
CA GLY A 126 3.39 -27.28 12.28
C GLY A 126 1.95 -27.25 12.78
N ASN A 127 1.32 -26.07 12.80
CA ASN A 127 -0.12 -25.85 12.83
C ASN A 127 -0.51 -24.44 12.33
N TYR A 128 0.44 -23.65 11.79
CA TYR A 128 0.22 -22.29 11.28
C TYR A 128 0.51 -22.20 9.78
N ALA A 129 0.11 -23.23 9.02
CA ALA A 129 0.23 -23.32 7.56
C ALA A 129 -0.43 -22.15 6.77
N PHE A 130 -1.01 -21.15 7.44
CA PHE A 130 -1.80 -20.08 6.84
C PHE A 130 -1.63 -18.70 7.50
N MET A 131 -0.41 -18.30 7.90
CA MET A 131 -0.10 -16.87 8.05
C MET A 131 0.93 -16.44 6.99
N PRO A 132 0.48 -16.11 5.75
CA PRO A 132 1.38 -15.77 4.64
C PRO A 132 2.21 -14.48 4.85
N ASN A 133 2.00 -13.78 5.96
CA ASN A 133 2.59 -12.47 6.22
C ASN A 133 3.56 -12.42 7.40
N VAL A 134 3.90 -13.54 8.07
CA VAL A 134 4.91 -13.53 9.14
C VAL A 134 6.30 -13.48 8.52
N LYS A 135 7.01 -12.37 8.72
CA LYS A 135 8.36 -12.16 8.17
C LYS A 135 9.45 -12.71 9.08
N SER A 136 9.23 -12.65 10.39
CA SER A 136 10.14 -13.12 11.43
C SER A 136 9.37 -13.30 12.74
N TYR A 137 10.03 -13.87 13.74
CA TYR A 137 9.55 -13.87 15.11
C TYR A 137 10.72 -13.64 16.06
N CYS A 138 10.43 -13.15 17.28
CA CYS A 138 11.40 -13.23 18.37
C CYS A 138 10.97 -14.23 19.42
N GLU A 139 11.98 -14.86 20.02
CA GLU A 139 11.83 -15.71 21.21
C GLU A 139 12.31 -14.94 22.43
N PHE A 140 11.53 -14.98 23.50
CA PHE A 140 11.85 -14.44 24.82
C PHE A 140 11.37 -15.43 25.89
N GLU A 141 11.78 -15.26 27.15
CA GLU A 141 11.47 -16.22 28.23
C GLU A 141 9.96 -16.49 28.41
N GLY A 142 9.11 -15.50 28.12
CA GLY A 142 7.65 -15.59 28.22
C GLY A 142 6.92 -16.11 26.98
N GLY A 143 7.63 -16.45 25.89
CA GLY A 143 7.05 -17.02 24.68
C GLY A 143 7.63 -16.47 23.38
N ARG A 144 6.77 -16.33 22.36
CA ARG A 144 7.14 -15.89 21.01
C ARG A 144 6.33 -14.68 20.57
N ILE A 145 6.98 -13.71 19.95
CA ILE A 145 6.33 -12.57 19.30
C ILE A 145 6.53 -12.68 17.79
N LEU A 146 5.44 -12.75 17.03
CA LEU A 146 5.42 -12.82 15.58
C LEU A 146 5.44 -11.40 14.99
N PHE A 147 6.29 -11.15 14.01
CA PHE A 147 6.36 -9.87 13.29
C PHE A 147 5.77 -10.01 11.88
N THR A 148 4.63 -9.36 11.65
CA THR A 148 3.96 -9.38 10.34
C THR A 148 4.28 -8.16 9.47
N GLN A 149 4.58 -7.02 10.08
CA GLN A 149 4.82 -5.77 9.34
C GLN A 149 6.18 -5.12 9.63
N ASN A 150 6.41 -4.74 10.88
CA ASN A 150 7.57 -3.98 11.33
C ASN A 150 8.34 -4.78 12.37
N MET A 151 9.66 -4.89 12.19
CA MET A 151 10.57 -5.49 13.15
C MET A 151 11.82 -4.63 13.29
N PRO A 152 12.46 -4.59 14.47
CA PRO A 152 13.78 -4.01 14.60
C PRO A 152 14.78 -4.80 13.74
N THR A 153 15.72 -4.10 13.10
CA THR A 153 16.70 -4.73 12.19
C THR A 153 17.69 -5.67 12.90
N LYS A 154 17.93 -5.39 14.19
CA LYS A 154 18.79 -6.12 15.14
C LYS A 154 18.15 -6.05 16.53
N GLU A 155 18.59 -6.92 17.43
CA GLU A 155 18.23 -6.90 18.83
C GLU A 155 18.60 -5.54 19.46
N LYS A 156 17.60 -4.82 19.93
CA LYS A 156 17.68 -3.50 20.58
C LYS A 156 16.69 -3.40 21.72
N ASP A 157 16.87 -2.43 22.60
CA ASP A 157 15.91 -2.18 23.68
C ASP A 157 14.61 -1.62 23.10
N CYS A 158 13.54 -2.41 23.19
CA CYS A 158 12.29 -2.15 22.50
C CYS A 158 11.07 -2.34 23.43
N ALA A 159 10.10 -1.44 23.31
CA ALA A 159 8.75 -1.66 23.82
C ALA A 159 7.86 -2.21 22.70
N PHE A 160 7.51 -3.49 22.78
CA PHE A 160 6.66 -4.18 21.81
C PHE A 160 5.19 -4.12 22.24
N THR A 161 4.32 -3.54 21.42
CA THR A 161 2.87 -3.62 21.59
C THR A 161 2.34 -4.82 20.82
N CYS A 162 1.77 -5.79 21.53
CA CYS A 162 1.38 -7.07 20.94
C CYS A 162 -0.04 -7.49 21.34
N ILE A 163 -0.70 -8.25 20.46
CA ILE A 163 -1.95 -8.96 20.75
C ILE A 163 -1.63 -10.43 21.03
N ARG A 164 -2.28 -10.99 22.05
CA ARG A 164 -2.18 -12.44 22.32
C ARG A 164 -3.04 -13.22 21.32
N ILE A 165 -2.42 -14.14 20.59
CA ILE A 165 -3.13 -15.09 19.71
C ILE A 165 -3.44 -16.37 20.49
N LYS A 166 -2.42 -16.96 21.14
CA LYS A 166 -2.55 -18.16 21.98
C LYS A 166 -1.68 -18.03 23.23
N LYS A 167 -1.69 -19.05 24.10
CA LYS A 167 -0.79 -19.10 25.25
C LYS A 167 0.67 -19.13 24.75
N GLY A 168 1.47 -18.14 25.18
CA GLY A 168 2.87 -18.01 24.79
C GLY A 168 3.13 -17.54 23.35
N ILE A 169 2.10 -17.15 22.59
CA ILE A 169 2.26 -16.65 21.20
C ILE A 169 1.53 -15.32 21.07
N TYR A 170 2.28 -14.31 20.65
CA TYR A 170 1.86 -12.93 20.51
C TYR A 170 2.13 -12.45 19.08
N GLU A 171 1.30 -11.58 18.54
CA GLU A 171 1.57 -10.86 17.29
C GLU A 171 1.92 -9.42 17.61
N CYS A 172 3.06 -8.96 17.11
CA CYS A 172 3.51 -7.59 17.25
C CYS A 172 2.75 -6.67 16.30
N ILE A 173 2.13 -5.66 16.87
CA ILE A 173 1.47 -4.58 16.14
C ILE A 173 2.48 -3.46 15.83
N SER A 174 3.29 -3.10 16.83
CA SER A 174 4.32 -2.06 16.78
C SER A 174 5.43 -2.28 17.79
N TYR A 175 6.59 -1.67 17.53
CA TYR A 175 7.65 -1.51 18.51
C TYR A 175 8.10 -0.04 18.57
N GLU A 176 8.58 0.37 19.74
CA GLU A 176 9.24 1.65 19.97
C GLU A 176 10.64 1.40 20.53
N LEU A 177 11.66 2.11 20.03
CA LEU A 177 13.03 2.01 20.52
C LEU A 177 13.17 2.83 21.80
N LEU A 178 13.59 2.18 22.89
CA LEU A 178 13.75 2.82 24.20
C LEU A 178 14.99 3.73 24.26
N SER A 179 15.99 3.48 23.42
CA SER A 179 17.28 4.18 23.45
C SER A 179 17.32 5.50 22.67
N GLY A 180 16.20 6.01 22.13
CA GLY A 180 16.17 7.25 21.35
C GLY A 180 16.91 7.18 19.99
N GLU A 181 17.53 6.05 19.65
CA GLU A 181 18.13 5.81 18.35
C GLU A 181 17.06 5.73 17.26
N LYS A 182 17.14 6.59 16.24
CA LYS A 182 16.32 6.45 15.03
C LYS A 182 16.98 5.44 14.10
N GLU A 183 16.25 4.42 13.65
CA GLU A 183 16.72 3.57 12.55
C GLU A 183 16.95 4.41 11.28
N GLY A 184 17.98 4.05 10.50
CA GLY A 184 18.46 4.80 9.35
C GLY A 184 17.34 5.17 8.36
N ASN A 185 17.15 6.48 8.20
CA ASN A 185 16.00 7.15 7.60
C ASN A 185 15.90 7.05 6.05
N SER A 186 16.86 6.42 5.38
CA SER A 186 16.98 6.48 3.91
C SER A 186 15.85 5.76 3.17
N PHE A 187 15.29 4.70 3.75
CA PHE A 187 14.20 3.95 3.13
C PHE A 187 12.85 4.67 3.22
N GLU A 188 12.62 5.48 4.26
CA GLU A 188 11.42 6.31 4.36
C GLU A 188 11.40 7.43 3.32
N VAL A 189 12.57 8.04 3.05
CA VAL A 189 12.71 9.09 2.03
C VAL A 189 12.39 8.53 0.64
N ILE A 190 12.93 7.36 0.28
CA ILE A 190 12.65 6.73 -1.01
C ILE A 190 11.16 6.41 -1.16
N LYS A 191 10.53 5.87 -0.11
CA LYS A 191 9.08 5.62 -0.12
C LYS A 191 8.27 6.89 -0.37
N ARG A 192 8.61 8.00 0.30
CA ARG A 192 7.93 9.29 0.09
C ARG A 192 8.04 9.79 -1.35
N ILE A 193 9.24 9.69 -1.94
CA ILE A 193 9.47 10.06 -3.34
C ILE A 193 8.62 9.18 -4.27
N LEU A 194 8.61 7.86 -4.06
CA LEU A 194 7.80 6.94 -4.88
C LEU A 194 6.31 7.26 -4.81
N PHE A 195 5.78 7.56 -3.62
CA PHE A 195 4.37 7.95 -3.46
C PHE A 195 4.04 9.28 -4.14
N PHE A 196 4.95 10.25 -4.07
CA PHE A 196 4.77 11.53 -4.76
C PHE A 196 4.78 11.36 -6.28
N VAL A 197 5.68 10.53 -6.81
CA VAL A 197 5.72 10.23 -8.26
C VAL A 197 4.47 9.45 -8.69
N ALA A 198 3.97 8.52 -7.87
CA ALA A 198 2.73 7.79 -8.14
C ALA A 198 1.49 8.71 -8.21
N ALA A 199 1.43 9.75 -7.37
CA ALA A 199 0.37 10.75 -7.41
C ALA A 199 0.38 11.53 -8.74
N ILE A 200 1.57 12.00 -9.15
CA ILE A 200 1.73 12.68 -10.45
C ILE A 200 1.32 11.76 -11.61
N GLU A 201 1.76 10.50 -11.58
CA GLU A 201 1.41 9.51 -12.60
C GLU A 201 -0.11 9.26 -12.67
N ALA A 202 -0.77 9.11 -11.52
CA ALA A 202 -2.22 8.97 -11.43
C ALA A 202 -2.96 10.14 -12.09
N CYS A 203 -2.50 11.37 -11.84
CA CYS A 203 -3.04 12.57 -12.49
C CYS A 203 -2.87 12.50 -14.02
N LEU A 204 -1.66 12.20 -14.50
CA LEU A 204 -1.35 12.08 -15.93
C LEU A 204 -2.18 10.97 -16.61
N PHE A 205 -2.33 9.85 -15.94
CA PHE A 205 -3.09 8.70 -16.43
C PHE A 205 -4.58 9.03 -16.58
N VAL A 206 -5.18 9.76 -15.63
CA VAL A 206 -6.58 10.22 -15.74
C VAL A 206 -6.73 11.25 -16.86
N ILE A 207 -5.77 12.17 -17.02
CA ILE A 207 -5.76 13.12 -18.15
C ILE A 207 -5.72 12.36 -19.48
N TYR A 208 -4.88 11.33 -19.60
CA TYR A 208 -4.80 10.49 -20.80
C TYR A 208 -6.14 9.80 -21.12
N ILE A 209 -6.78 9.16 -20.14
CA ILE A 209 -8.08 8.48 -20.33
C ILE A 209 -9.21 9.46 -20.66
N SER A 210 -9.13 10.67 -20.11
CA SER A 210 -10.16 11.69 -20.33
C SER A 210 -10.15 12.26 -21.76
N GLN A 211 -9.11 11.96 -22.53
CA GLN A 211 -8.86 12.45 -23.90
C GLN A 211 -9.11 13.95 -24.01
N LEU A 212 -8.61 14.73 -23.05
CA LEU A 212 -8.75 16.18 -23.03
C LEU A 212 -8.13 16.78 -24.31
N SER A 213 -8.97 17.40 -25.14
CA SER A 213 -8.61 18.02 -26.43
C SER A 213 -7.49 19.07 -26.35
N ILE A 214 -7.26 19.62 -25.15
CA ILE A 214 -6.28 20.69 -24.88
C ILE A 214 -4.85 20.13 -24.69
N VAL A 215 -4.69 18.84 -24.43
CA VAL A 215 -3.41 18.26 -24.03
C VAL A 215 -2.89 17.31 -25.11
N ASP A 216 -1.59 17.36 -25.39
CA ASP A 216 -0.94 16.40 -26.29
C ASP A 216 -0.98 14.99 -25.66
N ILE A 217 -1.93 14.19 -26.13
CA ILE A 217 -2.23 12.83 -25.64
C ILE A 217 -1.02 11.91 -25.83
N ASN A 218 -0.17 12.14 -26.84
CA ASN A 218 1.03 11.33 -27.06
C ASN A 218 2.09 11.59 -25.99
N ILE A 219 2.31 12.85 -25.62
CA ILE A 219 3.26 13.22 -24.55
C ILE A 219 2.78 12.69 -23.20
N VAL A 220 1.49 12.87 -22.88
CA VAL A 220 0.92 12.39 -21.61
C VAL A 220 0.91 10.86 -21.55
N GLY A 221 0.60 10.18 -22.66
CA GLY A 221 0.63 8.72 -22.74
C GLY A 221 2.02 8.14 -22.50
N ARG A 222 3.06 8.74 -23.11
CA ARG A 222 4.47 8.38 -22.86
C ARG A 222 4.87 8.59 -21.42
N LEU A 223 4.53 9.74 -20.84
CA LEU A 223 4.85 10.05 -19.43
C LEU A 223 4.14 9.08 -18.47
N ALA A 224 2.84 8.87 -18.62
CA ALA A 224 2.06 7.98 -17.77
C ALA A 224 2.55 6.53 -17.89
N GLY A 225 2.72 6.02 -19.12
CA GLY A 225 3.21 4.66 -19.35
C GLY A 225 4.65 4.44 -18.90
N GLY A 226 5.53 5.41 -19.16
CA GLY A 226 6.94 5.34 -18.79
C GLY A 226 7.18 5.41 -17.28
N ILE A 227 6.56 6.38 -16.60
CA ILE A 227 6.66 6.52 -15.14
C ILE A 227 6.09 5.28 -14.44
N GLY A 228 4.95 4.76 -14.89
CA GLY A 228 4.32 3.58 -14.29
C GLY A 228 5.16 2.32 -14.35
N LEU A 229 5.78 2.06 -15.50
CA LEU A 229 6.69 0.92 -15.66
C LEU A 229 7.91 1.05 -14.73
N ILE A 230 8.47 2.25 -14.58
CA ILE A 230 9.58 2.53 -13.67
C ILE A 230 9.15 2.32 -12.21
N LEU A 231 8.01 2.86 -11.80
CA LEU A 231 7.51 2.72 -10.42
C LEU A 231 7.20 1.26 -10.09
N PHE A 232 6.54 0.53 -10.99
CA PHE A 232 6.21 -0.88 -10.79
C PHE A 232 7.48 -1.75 -10.71
N GLY A 233 8.46 -1.50 -11.58
CA GLY A 233 9.77 -2.15 -11.52
C GLY A 233 10.53 -1.84 -10.22
N ALA A 234 10.53 -0.58 -9.77
CA ALA A 234 11.17 -0.18 -8.51
C ALA A 234 10.48 -0.79 -7.28
N ALA A 235 9.14 -0.81 -7.27
CA ALA A 235 8.35 -1.41 -6.20
C ALA A 235 8.60 -2.92 -6.08
N THR A 236 8.63 -3.63 -7.22
CA THR A 236 8.90 -5.08 -7.25
C THR A 236 10.32 -5.40 -6.79
N LEU A 237 11.34 -4.61 -7.16
CA LEU A 237 12.69 -4.74 -6.58
C LEU A 237 12.70 -4.54 -5.06
N GLY A 238 11.93 -3.57 -4.56
CA GLY A 238 11.74 -3.32 -3.14
C GLY A 238 11.13 -4.51 -2.40
N LEU A 239 10.09 -5.13 -2.97
CA LEU A 239 9.43 -6.33 -2.42
C LEU A 239 10.36 -7.55 -2.41
N LEU A 240 11.22 -7.68 -3.42
CA LEU A 240 12.16 -8.80 -3.56
C LEU A 240 13.46 -8.60 -2.78
N ARG A 241 13.63 -7.50 -2.04
CA ARG A 241 14.87 -7.21 -1.30
C ARG A 241 15.09 -8.27 -0.21
N GLY A 242 16.23 -8.96 -0.28
CA GLY A 242 16.59 -10.02 0.68
C GLY A 242 16.01 -11.41 0.37
N ALA A 243 15.07 -11.52 -0.58
CA ALA A 243 14.61 -12.82 -1.07
C ALA A 243 15.76 -13.58 -1.78
N ARG A 244 15.80 -14.92 -1.61
CA ARG A 244 16.78 -15.81 -2.23
C ARG A 244 16.04 -16.92 -2.99
N GLY A 245 16.65 -17.42 -4.07
CA GLY A 245 16.09 -18.49 -4.92
C GLY A 245 15.92 -18.09 -6.38
N ILE A 246 15.81 -19.07 -7.27
CA ILE A 246 15.76 -18.88 -8.73
C ILE A 246 14.58 -18.01 -9.16
N LEU A 247 13.39 -18.24 -8.59
CA LEU A 247 12.20 -17.44 -8.89
C LEU A 247 12.39 -15.95 -8.51
N SER A 248 13.00 -15.70 -7.34
CA SER A 248 13.30 -14.32 -6.91
C SER A 248 14.33 -13.63 -7.82
N MET A 249 15.26 -14.40 -8.40
CA MET A 249 16.25 -13.90 -9.36
C MET A 249 15.59 -13.52 -10.69
N LEU A 250 14.72 -14.38 -11.23
CA LEU A 250 13.95 -14.11 -12.44
C LEU A 250 13.05 -12.88 -12.29
N LEU A 251 12.35 -12.76 -11.15
CA LEU A 251 11.48 -11.62 -10.89
C LEU A 251 12.28 -10.31 -10.75
N ARG A 252 13.47 -10.33 -10.15
CA ARG A 252 14.36 -9.14 -10.13
C ARG A 252 14.81 -8.74 -11.53
N LEU A 253 15.13 -9.72 -12.38
CA LEU A 253 15.51 -9.46 -13.77
C LEU A 253 14.34 -8.83 -14.54
N LEU A 254 13.13 -9.36 -14.38
CA LEU A 254 11.91 -8.78 -14.93
C LEU A 254 11.71 -7.33 -14.44
N SER A 255 11.93 -7.06 -13.16
CA SER A 255 11.83 -5.70 -12.63
C SER A 255 12.81 -4.73 -13.30
N TYR A 256 14.06 -5.15 -13.55
CA TYR A 256 15.02 -4.32 -14.29
C TYR A 256 14.60 -4.09 -15.74
N VAL A 257 14.05 -5.11 -16.40
CA VAL A 257 13.51 -4.98 -17.76
C VAL A 257 12.36 -3.96 -17.77
N LEU A 258 11.45 -4.01 -16.79
CA LEU A 258 10.34 -3.05 -16.69
C LEU A 258 10.84 -1.62 -16.50
N ILE A 259 11.87 -1.41 -15.66
CA ILE A 259 12.49 -0.09 -15.49
C ILE A 259 13.09 0.39 -16.81
N LEU A 260 13.84 -0.47 -17.51
CA LEU A 260 14.47 -0.13 -18.78
C LEU A 260 13.42 0.22 -19.85
N THR A 261 12.38 -0.61 -20.00
CA THR A 261 11.27 -0.35 -20.92
C THR A 261 10.54 0.94 -20.59
N GLY A 262 10.36 1.23 -19.29
CA GLY A 262 9.78 2.50 -18.84
C GLY A 262 10.62 3.71 -19.23
N ILE A 263 11.95 3.63 -19.07
CA ILE A 263 12.88 4.68 -19.53
C ILE A 263 12.77 4.86 -21.04
N ILE A 264 12.79 3.78 -21.82
CA ILE A 264 12.66 3.84 -23.28
C ILE A 264 11.36 4.54 -23.68
N ASN A 265 10.23 4.18 -23.05
CA ASN A 265 8.92 4.77 -23.33
C ASN A 265 8.80 6.26 -22.96
N LEU A 266 9.68 6.78 -22.09
CA LEU A 266 9.74 8.22 -21.81
C LEU A 266 10.40 9.01 -22.95
N PHE A 267 11.31 8.40 -23.68
CA PHE A 267 12.16 9.08 -24.68
C PHE A 267 11.82 8.72 -26.15
N MET A 268 11.21 7.55 -26.38
CA MET A 268 10.79 7.04 -27.70
C MET A 268 9.29 6.98 -27.86
#